data_AF-A0A0F9G3D7-F1
#
_entry.id   AF-A0A0F9G3D7-F1
#
_cell.length_a   1.000
_cell.length_b   1.000
_cell.length_c   1.000
_cell.angle_alpha   90.00
_cell.angle_beta   90.00
_cell.angle_gamma   90.00
#
_symmetry.space_group_name_H-M   'P 1'
#
loop_
_entity.id
_entity.type
_entity.pdbx_description
1 polymer ?
#
loop_
_entity_poly.entity_id
_entity_poly.type
_entity_poly.pdbx_seq_one_letter_code
_entity_poly.pdbx_strand_id
1 'polypeptide(L)'
;TISGESFITPPGALSDLVAGAVEAETGVKPELSTTGGTSDARFVKAHCPVVEFGLVGQSMHQVDEHVRIEHIEQLKSIYARVLRDYFT
;
A
#
# COMPACT_ATOMS: atom_id res chain seq x y z
N THR A 1 -27.75 7.75 2.66
CA THR A 1 -27.10 6.46 2.35
C THR A 1 -25.60 6.66 2.37
N ILE A 2 -24.85 5.75 2.99
CA ILE A 2 -23.38 5.76 2.98
C ILE A 2 -22.88 5.01 1.75
N SER A 3 -21.85 5.55 1.08
CA SER A 3 -21.27 4.97 -0.14
C SER A 3 -20.38 3.74 0.10
N GLY A 4 -19.94 3.54 1.35
CA GLY A 4 -19.18 2.37 1.80
C GLY A 4 -19.02 2.37 3.31
N GLU A 5 -19.04 1.18 3.92
CA GLU A 5 -18.77 1.00 5.35
C GLU A 5 -17.26 1.10 5.64
N SER A 6 -16.91 1.54 6.86
CA SER A 6 -15.53 1.50 7.32
C SER A 6 -15.05 0.07 7.51
N PHE A 7 -13.75 -0.15 7.31
CA PHE A 7 -13.12 -1.45 7.51
C PHE A 7 -11.71 -1.28 8.08
N ILE A 8 -11.18 -2.35 8.66
CA ILE A 8 -9.82 -2.41 9.19
C ILE A 8 -9.28 -3.83 9.01
N THR A 9 -8.05 -3.92 8.51
CA THR A 9 -7.23 -5.13 8.64
C THR A 9 -6.29 -4.89 9.83
N PRO A 10 -6.41 -5.63 10.94
CA PRO A 10 -5.48 -5.48 12.06
C PRO A 10 -4.03 -5.76 11.61
N PRO A 11 -3.02 -5.11 12.22
CA PRO A 11 -1.62 -5.44 11.95
C PRO A 11 -1.33 -6.93 12.16
N GLY A 12 -0.50 -7.49 11.30
CA GLY A 12 -0.07 -8.90 11.37
C GLY A 12 0.83 -9.27 10.19
N ALA A 13 0.92 -10.56 9.88
CA ALA A 13 1.90 -11.10 8.94
C ALA A 13 1.96 -10.36 7.58
N LEU A 14 0.83 -9.98 7.00
CA LEU A 14 0.81 -9.26 5.73
C LEU A 14 1.34 -7.82 5.85
N SER A 15 0.96 -7.08 6.89
CA SER A 15 1.48 -5.73 7.11
C SER A 15 2.96 -5.76 7.48
N ASP A 16 3.40 -6.75 8.25
CA ASP A 16 4.81 -6.90 8.64
C ASP A 16 5.69 -7.24 7.44
N LEU A 17 5.22 -8.14 6.56
CA LEU A 17 5.88 -8.48 5.30
C LEU A 17 6.06 -7.25 4.40
N VAL A 18 4.97 -6.52 4.17
CA VAL A 18 5.01 -5.33 3.31
C VAL A 18 5.85 -4.22 3.94
N ALA A 19 5.72 -4.00 5.26
CA ALA A 19 6.52 -3.00 5.95
C ALA A 19 8.03 -3.30 5.90
N GLY A 20 8.40 -4.57 6.12
CA GLY A 20 9.79 -5.02 5.99
C GLY A 20 10.31 -4.87 4.56
N ALA A 21 9.47 -5.11 3.55
CA ALA A 21 9.84 -4.92 2.16
C ALA A 21 10.09 -3.44 1.81
N VAL A 22 9.21 -2.55 2.28
CA VAL A 22 9.36 -1.10 2.11
C VAL A 22 10.64 -0.62 2.81
N GLU A 23 10.86 -1.01 4.06
CA GLU A 23 12.03 -0.60 4.83
C GLU A 23 13.34 -1.11 4.20
N ALA A 24 13.35 -2.32 3.65
CA ALA A 24 14.54 -2.88 3.00
C ALA A 24 14.91 -2.16 1.69
N GLU A 25 13.93 -1.71 0.90
CA GLU A 25 14.18 -1.04 -0.39
C GLU A 25 14.36 0.47 -0.28
N THR A 26 13.86 1.08 0.80
CA THR A 26 13.84 2.54 0.96
C THR A 26 14.63 3.06 2.16
N GLY A 27 14.96 2.19 3.13
CA GLY A 27 15.52 2.58 4.42
C GLY A 27 14.52 3.31 5.34
N VAL A 28 13.24 3.37 4.97
CA VAL A 28 12.19 4.08 5.71
C VAL A 28 11.16 3.09 6.20
N LYS A 29 10.93 3.06 7.51
CA LYS A 29 9.85 2.28 8.11
C LYS A 29 8.50 2.97 7.82
N PRO A 30 7.53 2.29 7.16
CA PRO A 30 6.24 2.90 6.89
C PRO A 30 5.39 3.02 8.16
N GLU A 31 4.57 4.07 8.21
CA GLU A 31 3.53 4.25 9.22
C GLU A 31 2.25 3.53 8.77
N LEU A 32 1.64 2.76 9.67
CA LEU A 32 0.33 2.16 9.41
C LEU A 32 -0.77 3.21 9.61
N SER A 33 -1.61 3.41 8.61
CA SER A 33 -2.64 4.45 8.63
C SER A 33 -3.97 3.97 8.07
N THR A 34 -5.07 4.59 8.55
CA THR A 34 -6.42 4.49 7.99
C THR A 34 -6.94 5.85 7.50
N THR A 35 -6.06 6.85 7.39
CA THR A 35 -6.42 8.20 6.91
C THR A 35 -6.55 8.24 5.39
N GLY A 36 -7.26 9.23 4.86
CA GLY A 36 -7.42 9.43 3.43
C GLY A 36 -8.82 9.04 2.93
N GLY A 37 -8.89 8.61 1.68
CA GLY A 37 -10.13 8.14 1.05
C GLY A 37 -10.46 6.68 1.35
N THR A 38 -11.24 6.06 0.48
CA THR A 38 -11.51 4.61 0.49
C THR A 38 -11.02 3.97 -0.80
N SER A 39 -10.88 2.66 -0.80
CA SER A 39 -10.52 1.87 -1.98
C SER A 39 -11.47 0.68 -2.12
N ASP A 40 -11.28 -0.11 -3.17
CA ASP A 40 -12.03 -1.36 -3.35
C ASP A 40 -11.60 -2.48 -2.38
N ALA A 41 -10.58 -2.25 -1.54
CA ALA A 41 -10.25 -3.11 -0.41
C ALA A 41 -11.45 -3.35 0.52
N ARG A 42 -12.41 -2.42 0.59
CA ARG A 42 -13.67 -2.59 1.33
C ARG A 42 -14.46 -3.84 0.92
N PHE A 43 -14.29 -4.30 -0.31
CA PHE A 43 -14.87 -5.55 -0.80
C PHE A 43 -13.92 -6.73 -0.61
N VAL A 44 -12.65 -6.57 -0.99
CA VAL A 44 -11.65 -7.65 -0.96
C VAL A 44 -11.40 -8.17 0.47
N LYS A 45 -11.52 -7.31 1.49
CA LYS A 45 -11.35 -7.67 2.90
C LYS A 45 -12.30 -8.77 3.39
N ALA A 46 -13.41 -9.02 2.68
CA ALA A 46 -14.32 -10.12 2.99
C ALA A 46 -13.71 -11.50 2.67
N HIS A 47 -12.62 -11.54 1.91
CA HIS A 47 -11.99 -12.77 1.41
C HIS A 47 -10.60 -13.01 1.98
N CYS A 48 -9.83 -11.95 2.26
CA CYS A 48 -8.47 -12.06 2.78
C CYS A 48 -8.03 -10.78 3.51
N PRO A 49 -6.93 -10.83 4.29
CA PRO A 49 -6.29 -9.63 4.81
C PRO A 49 -5.86 -8.70 3.67
N VAL A 50 -6.06 -7.39 3.83
CA VAL A 50 -5.69 -6.39 2.82
C VAL A 50 -4.81 -5.30 3.42
N VAL A 51 -3.78 -4.91 2.68
CA VAL A 51 -2.94 -3.74 2.96
C VAL A 51 -2.83 -2.92 1.67
N GLU A 52 -2.60 -1.62 1.81
CA GLU A 52 -2.41 -0.71 0.69
C GLU A 52 -1.07 0.00 0.84
N PHE A 53 -0.30 0.05 -0.25
CA PHE A 53 0.89 0.88 -0.38
C PHE A 53 1.06 1.25 -1.87
N GLY A 54 1.71 2.39 -2.15
CA GLY A 54 1.81 2.87 -3.51
C GLY A 54 2.63 4.14 -3.65
N LEU A 55 2.50 4.77 -4.82
CA LEU A 55 3.14 6.05 -5.11
C LEU A 55 2.53 7.17 -4.25
N VAL A 56 3.30 8.24 -4.08
CA VAL A 56 2.85 9.46 -3.41
C VAL A 56 1.82 10.16 -4.30
N GLY A 57 0.54 10.13 -3.90
CA GLY A 57 -0.57 10.71 -4.64
C GLY A 57 -0.77 12.22 -4.47
N GLN A 58 0.30 13.02 -4.28
CA GLN A 58 0.18 14.46 -4.01
C GLN A 58 -0.55 15.24 -5.10
N SER A 59 -0.39 14.84 -6.36
CA SER A 59 -1.07 15.42 -7.53
C SER A 59 -2.24 14.58 -8.04
N MET A 60 -2.67 13.54 -7.30
CA MET A 60 -3.76 12.65 -7.74
C MET A 60 -5.04 13.46 -7.97
N HIS A 61 -5.69 13.26 -9.12
CA HIS A 61 -6.90 13.98 -9.54
C HIS A 61 -6.72 15.49 -9.77
N GLN A 62 -5.48 15.96 -9.98
CA GLN A 62 -5.19 17.34 -10.35
C GLN A 62 -4.78 17.43 -11.83
N VAL A 63 -4.82 18.64 -12.39
CA VAL A 63 -4.17 18.90 -13.68
C VAL A 63 -2.66 18.65 -13.55
N ASP A 64 -2.04 18.13 -14.61
CA ASP A 64 -0.61 17.79 -14.63
C ASP A 64 -0.19 16.78 -13.53
N GLU A 65 -1.03 15.77 -13.30
CA GLU A 65 -0.71 14.64 -12.42
C GLU A 65 0.62 13.98 -12.84
N HIS A 66 1.54 13.84 -11.89
CA HIS A 66 2.88 13.35 -12.16
C HIS A 66 3.46 12.58 -10.97
N VAL A 67 4.56 11.89 -11.23
CA VAL A 67 5.36 11.21 -10.22
C VAL A 67 6.83 11.23 -10.61
N ARG A 68 7.73 11.12 -9.63
CA ARG A 68 9.16 10.93 -9.90
C ARG A 68 9.39 9.55 -10.49
N ILE A 69 10.16 9.47 -11.57
CA ILE A 69 10.50 8.19 -12.23
C ILE A 69 11.19 7.23 -11.25
N GLU A 70 12.06 7.76 -10.38
CA GLU A 70 12.73 6.97 -9.34
C GLU A 70 11.76 6.23 -8.41
N HIS A 71 10.60 6.81 -8.11
CA HIS A 71 9.58 6.16 -7.27
C HIS A 71 8.93 4.97 -7.98
N ILE A 72 8.84 4.99 -9.31
CA ILE A 72 8.31 3.86 -10.08
C ILE A 72 9.25 2.66 -9.96
N GLU A 73 10.56 2.89 -10.09
CA GLU A 73 11.57 1.83 -9.94
C GLU A 73 11.65 1.31 -8.50
N GLN A 74 11.53 2.19 -7.50
CA GLN A 74 11.45 1.78 -6.09
C GLN A 74 10.19 0.95 -5.82
N LEU A 75 9.02 1.40 -6.30
CA LEU A 75 7.76 0.67 -6.12
C LEU A 75 7.83 -0.73 -6.74
N LYS A 76 8.40 -0.85 -7.95
CA LYS A 76 8.67 -2.14 -8.60
C LYS A 76 9.53 -3.04 -7.71
N SER A 77 10.61 -2.51 -7.15
CA SER A 77 11.55 -3.26 -6.31
C SER A 77 10.88 -3.75 -5.02
N ILE A 78 10.03 -2.92 -4.40
CA ILE A 78 9.23 -3.29 -3.22
C ILE A 78 8.26 -4.42 -3.56
N TYR A 79 7.48 -4.32 -4.64
CA TYR A 79 6.57 -5.40 -5.05
C TYR A 79 7.31 -6.70 -5.34
N ALA A 80 8.44 -6.64 -6.03
CA ALA A 80 9.27 -7.81 -6.32
C ALA A 80 9.77 -8.49 -5.03
N ARG A 81 10.18 -7.70 -4.04
CA ARG A 81 10.57 -8.20 -2.72
C ARG A 81 9.38 -8.83 -1.97
N VAL A 82 8.22 -8.18 -1.94
CA VAL A 82 7.01 -8.74 -1.30
C VAL A 82 6.68 -10.10 -1.89
N LEU A 83 6.67 -10.22 -3.23
CA LEU A 83 6.39 -11.49 -3.90
C LEU A 83 7.43 -12.56 -3.57
N ARG A 84 8.72 -12.21 -3.62
CA ARG A 84 9.80 -13.14 -3.26
C ARG A 84 9.62 -13.63 -1.82
N ASP A 85 9.50 -12.71 -0.87
CA ASP A 85 9.48 -13.02 0.55
C ASP A 85 8.15 -13.70 0.97
N TYR A 86 7.06 -13.56 0.20
CA TYR A 86 5.80 -14.27 0.43
C TYR A 86 5.84 -15.75 0.00
N PHE A 87 6.54 -16.07 -1.09
CA PHE A 87 6.59 -17.42 -1.67
C PHE A 87 7.83 -18.23 -1.28
N THR A 88 8.62 -17.73 -0.33
CA THR A 88 9.79 -18.44 0.23
C THR A 88 9.47 -18.93 1.63
#